data_AF-A0A7J3KAM5-F1
#
_entry.id   AF-A0A7J3KAM5-F1
#
_cell.length_a   1.000
_cell.length_b   1.000
_cell.length_c   1.000
_cell.angle_alpha   90.00
_cell.angle_beta   90.00
_cell.angle_gamma   90.00
#
_symmetry.space_group_name_H-M   'P 1'
#
loop_
_entity.id
_entity.type
_entity.pdbx_description
1 polymer ?
#
loop_
_entity_poly.entity_id
_entity_poly.type
_entity_poly.pdbx_seq_one_letter_code
_entity_poly.pdbx_strand_id
1 'polypeptide(L)'
;MLLQKTIIMRTVFSDAVHGSKMARRYVHFSARDLEETVLEIHGLKEAKRTDRILKPTQCPRCGSMNPPNNTRCDFCGYILDKSLALKVEEERVKGLEEILIRLEKLEQIVYSFLNGKGGSPPQQQT
;
A
#
# COMPACT_ATOMS: atom_id res chain seq x y z
N MET A 1 -19.14 -15.22 -46.84
CA MET A 1 -18.45 -14.98 -45.55
C MET A 1 -17.19 -14.10 -45.65
N LEU A 2 -16.86 -13.47 -46.79
CA LEU A 2 -15.71 -12.56 -46.92
C LEU A 2 -16.08 -11.06 -46.93
N LEU A 3 -17.36 -10.72 -47.14
CA LEU A 3 -17.84 -9.33 -47.19
C LEU A 3 -18.28 -8.76 -45.82
N GLN A 4 -18.47 -9.60 -44.80
CA GLN A 4 -18.75 -9.14 -43.43
C GLN A 4 -17.47 -8.86 -42.61
N LYS A 5 -16.31 -9.39 -43.01
CA LYS A 5 -15.03 -9.13 -42.33
C LYS A 5 -14.43 -7.76 -42.68
N THR A 6 -14.77 -7.18 -43.85
CA THR A 6 -14.29 -5.87 -44.28
C THR A 6 -15.02 -4.70 -43.63
N ILE A 7 -16.28 -4.89 -43.20
CA ILE A 7 -17.08 -3.83 -42.56
C ILE A 7 -16.64 -3.60 -41.11
N ILE A 8 -16.25 -4.65 -40.39
CA ILE A 8 -15.84 -4.55 -38.97
C ILE A 8 -14.43 -3.94 -38.81
N MET A 9 -13.55 -4.05 -39.82
CA MET A 9 -12.20 -3.49 -39.77
C MET A 9 -12.17 -1.96 -39.99
N ARG A 10 -13.21 -1.37 -40.60
CA ARG A 10 -13.24 0.05 -40.98
C ARG A 10 -13.83 0.98 -39.91
N THR A 11 -14.51 0.45 -38.90
CA THR A 11 -15.14 1.24 -37.83
C THR A 11 -14.29 1.43 -36.58
N VAL A 12 -13.16 0.73 -36.44
CA VAL A 12 -12.35 0.78 -35.20
C VAL A 12 -11.33 1.94 -35.18
N PHE A 13 -11.03 2.56 -36.32
CA PHE A 13 -9.99 3.60 -36.43
C PHE A 13 -10.52 5.04 -36.55
N SER A 14 -11.83 5.25 -36.59
CA SER A 14 -12.42 6.58 -36.89
C SER A 14 -12.97 7.34 -35.68
N ASP A 15 -12.90 6.78 -34.47
CA ASP A 15 -13.45 7.42 -33.25
C ASP A 15 -12.36 7.88 -32.26
N ALA A 16 -11.11 7.98 -32.69
CA ALA A 16 -10.18 8.90 -32.04
C ALA A 16 -10.60 10.32 -32.46
N VAL A 17 -11.48 10.94 -31.68
CA VAL A 17 -11.87 12.35 -31.88
C VAL A 17 -10.60 13.19 -31.86
N HIS A 18 -10.19 13.63 -33.04
CA HIS A 18 -9.00 14.46 -33.23
C HIS A 18 -9.23 15.75 -32.42
N GLY A 19 -8.44 15.94 -31.37
CA GLY A 19 -8.58 17.09 -30.47
C GLY A 19 -9.40 16.85 -29.19
N SER A 20 -9.74 15.60 -28.84
CA SER A 20 -10.29 15.32 -27.51
C SER A 20 -9.32 15.80 -26.41
N LYS A 21 -9.85 16.24 -25.26
CA LYS A 21 -9.01 16.64 -24.11
C LYS A 21 -8.01 15.53 -23.72
N MET A 22 -8.40 14.26 -23.91
CA MET A 22 -7.55 13.11 -23.66
C MET A 22 -6.45 12.94 -24.72
N ALA A 23 -6.78 13.04 -26.01
CA ALA A 23 -5.79 12.97 -27.09
C ALA A 23 -4.79 14.13 -27.04
N ARG A 24 -5.25 15.34 -26.73
CA ARG A 24 -4.39 16.53 -26.63
C ARG A 24 -3.33 16.40 -25.52
N ARG A 25 -3.68 15.79 -24.39
CA ARG A 25 -2.74 15.51 -23.29
C ARG A 25 -1.65 14.52 -23.72
N TYR A 26 -2.03 13.47 -24.46
CA TYR A 26 -1.08 12.48 -24.97
C TYR A 26 -0.16 13.05 -26.05
N VAL A 27 -0.69 13.82 -27.02
CA VAL A 27 0.11 14.42 -28.10
C VAL A 27 1.17 15.38 -27.55
N HIS A 28 0.84 16.22 -26.57
CA HIS A 28 1.83 17.12 -25.95
C HIS A 28 2.84 16.38 -25.08
N PHE A 29 2.45 15.28 -24.42
CA PHE A 29 3.36 14.46 -23.62
C PHE A 29 4.36 13.73 -24.52
N SER A 30 3.87 13.04 -25.56
CA SER A 30 4.71 12.32 -26.52
C SER A 30 5.64 13.25 -27.33
N ALA A 31 5.19 14.45 -27.71
CA ALA A 31 6.05 15.40 -28.42
C ALA A 31 7.21 15.89 -27.54
N ARG A 32 6.95 16.20 -26.26
CA ARG A 32 7.99 16.61 -25.31
C ARG A 32 9.00 15.50 -25.02
N ASP A 33 8.52 14.27 -24.87
CA ASP A 33 9.39 13.11 -24.62
C ASP A 33 10.26 12.80 -25.86
N LEU A 34 9.74 12.99 -27.08
CA LEU A 34 10.50 12.85 -28.31
C LEU A 34 11.56 13.96 -28.46
N GLU A 35 11.21 15.22 -28.21
CA GLU A 35 12.17 16.34 -28.26
C GLU A 35 13.30 16.15 -27.24
N GLU A 36 12.97 15.69 -26.03
CA GLU A 36 13.96 15.44 -24.97
C GLU A 36 14.91 14.29 -25.35
N THR A 37 14.40 13.18 -25.90
CA THR A 37 15.24 12.06 -26.36
C THR A 37 16.13 12.42 -27.55
N VAL A 38 15.63 13.19 -28.51
CA VAL A 38 16.44 13.68 -29.65
C VAL A 38 17.58 14.58 -29.17
N LEU A 39 17.31 15.49 -28.22
CA LEU A 39 18.33 16.37 -27.64
C LEU A 39 19.39 15.59 -26.84
N GLU A 40 19.00 14.52 -26.14
CA GLU A 40 19.92 13.62 -25.42
C GLU A 40 20.83 12.85 -26.38
N ILE A 41 20.29 12.29 -27.47
CA ILE A 41 21.06 11.54 -28.48
C ILE A 41 22.12 12.43 -29.15
N HIS A 42 21.78 13.70 -29.39
CA HIS A 42 22.72 14.66 -29.97
C HIS A 42 23.68 15.30 -28.94
N GLY A 43 23.63 14.88 -27.68
CA GLY A 43 24.52 15.39 -26.62
C GLY A 43 24.28 16.86 -26.25
N LEU A 44 23.15 17.43 -26.69
CA LEU A 44 22.77 18.83 -26.44
C LEU A 44 22.06 19.00 -25.09
N LYS A 45 21.76 17.89 -24.42
CA LYS A 45 21.15 17.86 -23.09
C LYS A 45 21.73 16.70 -22.30
N GLU A 46 22.10 16.95 -21.05
CA GLU A 46 22.49 15.88 -20.13
C GLU A 46 21.27 14.97 -19.89
N ALA A 47 21.45 13.66 -20.09
CA ALA A 47 20.43 12.67 -19.78
C ALA A 47 19.95 12.91 -18.35
N LYS A 48 18.68 13.28 -18.19
CA LYS A 48 18.12 13.47 -16.85
C LYS A 48 18.22 12.13 -16.14
N ARG A 49 19.10 12.02 -15.14
CA ARG A 49 19.11 10.88 -14.23
C ARG A 49 17.69 10.73 -13.73
N THR A 50 17.09 9.59 -14.05
CA THR A 50 15.70 9.27 -13.77
C THR A 50 15.53 9.01 -12.28
N ASP A 51 15.72 10.04 -11.46
CA ASP A 51 15.40 10.02 -10.03
C ASP A 51 13.89 9.92 -9.77
N ARG A 52 13.09 9.93 -10.84
CA ARG A 52 11.63 9.76 -10.83
C ARG A 52 11.17 8.30 -10.90
N ILE A 53 12.07 7.33 -11.07
CA ILE A 53 11.67 5.91 -11.06
C ILE A 53 11.56 5.48 -9.60
N LEU A 54 10.34 5.28 -9.13
CA LEU A 54 10.10 4.65 -7.83
C LEU A 54 10.73 3.25 -7.86
N LYS A 55 11.78 3.05 -7.07
CA LYS A 55 12.51 1.78 -7.03
C LYS A 55 11.76 0.77 -6.15
N PRO A 56 11.65 -0.50 -6.58
CA PRO A 56 11.07 -1.54 -5.74
C PRO A 56 11.86 -1.70 -4.43
N THR A 57 11.15 -1.98 -3.35
CA THR A 57 11.69 -2.10 -1.99
C THR A 57 11.85 -3.56 -1.61
N GLN A 58 13.00 -3.93 -1.03
CA GLN A 58 13.24 -5.28 -0.57
C GLN A 58 12.70 -5.48 0.85
N CYS A 59 11.95 -6.55 1.08
CA CYS A 59 11.45 -6.90 2.40
C CYS A 59 12.60 -7.38 3.32
N PRO A 60 12.81 -6.78 4.50
CA PRO A 60 13.89 -7.18 5.41
C PRO A 60 13.63 -8.55 6.08
N ARG A 61 12.38 -9.03 6.07
CA ARG A 61 11.99 -10.29 6.72
C ARG A 61 12.14 -11.51 5.81
N CYS A 62 11.70 -11.41 4.56
CA CYS A 62 11.66 -12.55 3.62
C CYS A 62 12.45 -12.32 2.33
N GLY A 63 13.00 -11.12 2.12
CA GLY A 63 13.81 -10.80 0.94
C GLY A 63 13.01 -10.53 -0.34
N SER A 64 11.68 -10.60 -0.33
CA SER A 64 10.86 -10.34 -1.53
C SER A 64 10.95 -8.89 -2.00
N MET A 65 10.90 -8.69 -3.32
CA MET A 65 10.83 -7.35 -3.93
C MET A 65 9.39 -6.89 -3.98
N ASN A 66 9.08 -5.79 -3.30
CA ASN A 66 7.75 -5.20 -3.25
C ASN A 66 7.71 -3.88 -4.03
N PRO A 67 6.54 -3.48 -4.53
CA PRO A 67 6.37 -2.16 -5.11
C PRO A 67 6.71 -1.05 -4.09
N PRO A 68 7.24 0.09 -4.54
CA PRO A 68 7.62 1.22 -3.68
C PRO A 68 6.46 1.79 -2.84
N ASN A 69 5.23 1.66 -3.32
CA ASN A 69 4.04 2.16 -2.64
C ASN A 69 3.40 1.15 -1.69
N ASN A 70 3.99 -0.05 -1.53
CA ASN A 70 3.37 -1.09 -0.73
C ASN A 70 3.67 -0.91 0.76
N THR A 71 2.63 -0.89 1.60
CA THR A 71 2.77 -0.71 3.06
C THR A 71 3.08 -2.02 3.78
N ARG A 72 2.71 -3.15 3.17
CA ARG A 72 3.03 -4.50 3.64
C ARG A 72 3.69 -5.30 2.52
N CYS A 73 4.44 -6.32 2.90
CA CYS A 73 5.01 -7.28 1.98
C CYS A 73 3.92 -8.21 1.44
N ASP A 74 3.84 -8.35 0.12
CA ASP A 74 2.84 -9.21 -0.55
C ASP A 74 3.04 -10.69 -0.25
N PHE A 75 4.27 -11.08 0.10
CA PHE A 75 4.63 -12.47 0.33
C PHE A 75 4.46 -12.90 1.80
N CYS A 76 4.95 -12.11 2.76
CA CYS A 76 4.99 -12.51 4.17
C CYS A 76 4.17 -11.62 5.12
N GLY A 77 3.52 -10.57 4.60
CA GLY A 77 2.69 -9.65 5.38
C GLY A 77 3.44 -8.67 6.28
N TYR A 78 4.78 -8.67 6.27
CA TYR A 78 5.59 -7.74 7.07
C TYR A 78 5.32 -6.28 6.70
N ILE A 79 5.19 -5.40 7.69
CA ILE A 79 4.95 -3.97 7.46
C ILE A 79 6.26 -3.31 7.01
N LEU A 80 6.26 -2.78 5.78
CA LEU A 80 7.42 -2.11 5.17
C LEU A 80 7.52 -0.64 5.59
N ASP A 81 6.37 -0.02 5.89
CA ASP A 81 6.29 1.37 6.35
C ASP A 81 6.49 1.45 7.87
N LYS A 82 7.60 2.08 8.29
CA LYS A 82 7.94 2.29 9.70
C LYS A 82 6.86 3.06 10.46
N SER A 83 6.21 4.04 9.83
CA SER A 83 5.18 4.86 10.48
C SER A 83 3.93 4.05 10.79
N LEU A 84 3.53 3.19 9.85
CA LEU A 84 2.43 2.25 10.04
C LEU A 84 2.77 1.19 11.09
N ALA A 85 4.01 0.69 11.10
CA ALA A 85 4.45 -0.31 12.07
C ALA A 85 4.32 0.20 13.51
N LEU A 86 4.70 1.47 13.77
CA LEU A 86 4.57 2.09 15.09
C LEU A 86 3.10 2.21 15.53
N LYS A 87 2.21 2.66 14.64
CA LYS A 87 0.77 2.79 14.95
C LYS A 87 0.13 1.46 15.30
N VAL A 88 0.44 0.41 14.52
CA VAL A 88 -0.08 -0.93 14.77
C VAL A 88 0.40 -1.46 16.12
N GLU A 89 1.65 -1.19 16.49
CA GLU A 89 2.17 -1.60 17.80
C GLU A 89 1.51 -0.84 18.95
N GLU A 90 1.31 0.48 18.82
CA GLU A 90 0.57 1.28 19.80
C GLU A 90 -0.86 0.78 20.01
N GLU A 91 -1.56 0.43 18.93
CA GLU A 91 -2.91 -0.16 19.00
C GLU A 91 -2.89 -1.54 19.68
N ARG A 92 -1.88 -2.36 19.39
CA ARG A 92 -1.72 -3.66 20.06
C ARG A 92 -1.52 -3.50 21.56
N VAL A 93 -0.66 -2.57 21.98
CA VAL A 93 -0.39 -2.31 23.40
C VAL A 93 -1.66 -1.85 24.11
N LYS A 94 -2.39 -0.89 23.54
CA LYS A 94 -3.69 -0.42 24.10
C LYS A 94 -4.70 -1.56 24.24
N GLY A 95 -4.80 -2.43 23.23
CA GLY A 95 -5.69 -3.59 23.28
C GLY A 95 -5.31 -4.58 24.40
N LEU A 96 -4.01 -4.78 24.65
CA LEU A 96 -3.53 -5.61 25.75
C LEU A 96 -3.85 -4.98 27.11
N GLU A 97 -3.66 -3.67 27.27
CA GLU A 97 -4.05 -2.93 28.49
C GLU A 97 -5.54 -3.08 28.79
N GLU A 98 -6.40 -2.95 27.78
CA GLU A 98 -7.85 -3.15 27.95
C GLU A 98 -8.20 -4.57 28.40
N ILE A 99 -7.54 -5.58 27.85
CA ILE A 99 -7.74 -6.98 28.24
C ILE A 99 -7.32 -7.18 29.70
N LEU A 100 -6.17 -6.64 30.12
CA LEU A 100 -5.70 -6.73 31.50
C LEU A 100 -6.70 -6.11 32.48
N ILE A 101 -7.21 -4.92 32.17
CA ILE A 101 -8.23 -4.25 32.98
C ILE A 101 -9.51 -5.11 33.10
N ARG A 102 -9.92 -5.77 32.00
CA ARG A 102 -11.08 -6.67 32.03
C ARG A 102 -10.82 -7.91 32.89
N LEU A 103 -9.63 -8.48 32.82
CA LEU A 103 -9.25 -9.62 33.66
C LEU A 103 -9.25 -9.24 35.15
N GLU A 104 -8.67 -8.10 35.52
CA GLU A 104 -8.69 -7.61 36.90
C GLU A 104 -10.13 -7.42 37.41
N LYS A 105 -11.01 -6.83 36.61
CA LYS A 105 -12.44 -6.70 36.95
C LYS A 105 -13.11 -8.06 37.14
N LEU A 106 -12.81 -9.03 36.26
CA LEU A 106 -13.34 -10.39 36.38
C LEU A 106 -12.85 -11.07 37.66
N GLU A 107 -11.57 -10.90 38.02
CA GLU A 107 -11.03 -11.42 39.27
C GLU A 107 -11.78 -10.84 40.48
N GLN A 108 -11.99 -9.52 40.53
CA GLN A 108 -12.75 -8.88 41.60
C GLN A 108 -14.18 -9.41 41.70
N ILE A 109 -14.85 -9.60 40.55
CA ILE A 109 -16.20 -10.16 40.48
C ILE A 109 -16.19 -11.60 41.03
N VAL A 110 -15.25 -12.44 40.59
CA VAL A 110 -15.13 -13.82 41.07
C VAL A 110 -14.88 -13.85 42.58
N TYR A 111 -13.96 -13.02 43.11
CA TYR A 111 -13.74 -12.91 44.55
C TYR A 111 -14.99 -12.49 45.31
N SER A 112 -15.78 -11.55 44.77
CA SER A 112 -17.04 -11.14 45.41
C SER A 112 -18.06 -12.29 45.48
N PHE A 113 -18.14 -13.11 44.42
CA PHE A 113 -19.01 -14.29 44.39
C PHE A 113 -18.53 -15.41 45.33
N LEU A 114 -17.22 -15.63 45.43
CA LEU A 114 -16.62 -16.61 46.33
C LEU A 114 -16.72 -16.16 47.80
N ASN A 115 -16.49 -14.88 48.11
CA ASN A 115 -16.65 -14.31 49.45
C ASN A 115 -18.10 -14.25 49.92
N GLY A 116 -19.05 -14.05 48.99
CA GLY A 116 -20.49 -14.25 49.25
C GLY A 116 -20.85 -15.70 49.62
N LYS A 117 -19.92 -16.64 49.39
CA LYS A 117 -19.93 -18.03 49.86
C LYS A 117 -18.66 -18.36 50.66
N GLY A 118 -18.21 -17.45 51.54
CA GLY A 118 -17.14 -17.68 52.52
C GLY A 118 -15.76 -18.04 51.96
N GLY A 119 -14.86 -17.06 51.80
CA GLY A 119 -13.44 -17.34 51.57
C GLY A 119 -12.61 -16.12 51.18
N SER A 120 -11.84 -15.61 52.15
CA SER A 120 -11.02 -14.38 52.11
C SER A 120 -10.05 -14.26 50.92
N PRO A 121 -9.74 -13.04 50.43
CA PRO A 121 -8.90 -12.83 49.24
C PRO A 121 -7.41 -13.17 49.50
N PRO A 122 -6.66 -13.66 48.49
CA PRO A 122 -5.22 -13.83 48.60
C PRO A 122 -4.52 -12.48 48.51
N GLN A 123 -3.67 -12.24 49.51
CA GLN A 123 -2.74 -11.12 49.54
C GLN A 123 -1.69 -11.31 48.43
N GLN A 124 -1.61 -10.37 47.50
CA GLN A 124 -0.52 -10.31 46.54
C GLN A 124 0.78 -10.01 47.31
N GLN A 125 1.72 -10.95 47.27
CA GLN A 125 3.07 -10.75 47.79
C GLN A 125 3.93 -10.01 46.76
N THR A 126 4.75 -9.13 47.32
CA THR A 126 5.76 -8.20 46.77
C THR A 126 6.58 -8.69 45.59
#